data_AF-A0A662HXI0-F1
#
_entry.id   AF-A0A662HXI0-F1
#
_cell.length_a   1.000
_cell.length_b   1.000
_cell.length_c   1.000
_cell.angle_alpha   90.00
_cell.angle_beta   90.00
_cell.angle_gamma   90.00
#
_symmetry.space_group_name_H-M   'P 1'
#
loop_
_entity.id
_entity.type
_entity.pdbx_description
1 polymer ?
#
loop_
_entity_poly.entity_id
_entity_poly.type
_entity_poly.pdbx_seq_one_letter_code
_entity_poly.pdbx_strand_id
1 'polypeptide(L)'
;MDFQEVMHLKHLSKTIRPKGGKTVKIEAWVSENKLEKVMFSGDFFAYPAEALEELEQRLAGSPLNVEEIKSVFKQYKGKVSLVGASLNVLEEELLRLLGLSAE
;
A
#
# COMPACT_ATOMS: atom_id res chain seq x y z
N MET A 1 -15.33 29.68 18.84
CA MET A 1 -14.58 28.49 19.33
C MET A 1 -14.70 27.48 18.22
N ASP A 2 -13.88 27.68 17.21
CA ASP A 2 -14.00 27.02 15.93
C ASP A 2 -13.08 25.81 15.99
N PHE A 3 -13.54 24.76 16.67
CA PHE A 3 -12.94 23.44 16.64
C PHE A 3 -13.40 22.73 15.35
N GLN A 4 -12.87 23.19 14.23
CA GLN A 4 -12.74 22.36 13.05
C GLN A 4 -11.24 22.23 12.78
N GLU A 5 -10.57 21.48 13.64
CA GLU A 5 -9.31 20.85 13.27
C GLU A 5 -9.67 19.82 12.20
N VAL A 6 -9.71 20.29 10.96
CA VAL A 6 -9.96 19.46 9.79
C VAL A 6 -8.80 18.49 9.71
N MET A 7 -9.04 17.25 10.13
CA MET A 7 -8.12 16.15 9.90
C MET A 7 -7.86 16.08 8.39
N HIS A 8 -6.67 16.48 7.97
CA HIS A 8 -6.26 16.47 6.58
C HIS A 8 -5.97 15.02 6.16
N LEU A 9 -7.04 14.26 5.91
CA LEU A 9 -6.95 12.94 5.30
C LEU A 9 -6.64 13.11 3.82
N LYS A 10 -5.39 12.90 3.45
CA LYS A 10 -4.92 12.88 2.08
C LYS A 10 -5.24 11.52 1.45
N HIS A 11 -6.16 11.51 0.50
CA HIS A 11 -6.41 10.33 -0.34
C HIS A 11 -5.48 10.35 -1.56
N LEU A 12 -4.69 9.30 -1.70
CA LEU A 12 -3.76 9.06 -2.79
C LEU A 12 -4.23 7.83 -3.56
N SER A 13 -4.37 7.93 -4.88
CA SER A 13 -4.67 6.78 -5.72
C SER A 13 -3.76 6.74 -6.93
N LYS A 14 -3.30 5.55 -7.30
CA LYS A 14 -2.43 5.35 -8.45
C LYS A 14 -2.73 4.02 -9.13
N THR A 15 -2.94 4.09 -10.44
CA THR A 15 -3.11 2.91 -11.28
C THR A 15 -1.84 2.68 -12.08
N ILE A 16 -1.27 1.50 -11.95
CA ILE A 16 -0.07 1.07 -12.67
C ILE A 16 -0.41 -0.10 -13.60
N ARG A 17 0.36 -0.20 -14.68
CA ARG A 17 0.32 -1.32 -15.62
C ARG A 17 1.75 -1.84 -15.82
N PRO A 18 2.22 -2.77 -14.97
CA PRO A 18 3.53 -3.38 -15.16
C PRO A 18 3.62 -4.05 -16.54
N LYS A 19 4.77 -3.92 -17.22
CA LYS A 19 4.98 -4.48 -18.58
C LYS A 19 4.83 -6.01 -18.54
N GLY A 20 3.74 -6.52 -19.12
CA GLY A 20 3.42 -7.96 -19.15
C GLY A 20 2.65 -8.48 -17.94
N GLY A 21 2.36 -7.61 -16.96
CA GLY A 21 1.52 -7.92 -15.81
C GLY A 21 0.10 -7.40 -15.99
N LYS A 22 -0.70 -7.56 -14.93
CA LYS A 22 -2.08 -7.11 -14.90
C LYS A 22 -2.21 -5.73 -14.28
N THR A 23 -3.35 -5.05 -14.49
CA THR A 23 -3.54 -3.68 -13.98
C THR A 23 -3.71 -3.70 -12.47
N VAL A 24 -2.93 -2.90 -11.76
CA VAL A 24 -2.98 -2.78 -10.30
C VAL A 24 -3.26 -1.33 -9.94
N LYS A 25 -4.20 -1.12 -9.04
CA LYS A 25 -4.61 0.15 -8.46
C LYS A 25 -4.28 0.13 -6.98
N ILE A 26 -3.53 1.13 -6.54
CA ILE A 26 -3.12 1.33 -5.16
C ILE A 26 -3.85 2.57 -4.66
N GLU A 27 -4.59 2.42 -3.58
CA GLU A 27 -5.32 3.50 -2.91
C GLU A 27 -4.81 3.59 -1.48
N ALA A 28 -4.34 4.76 -1.07
CA ALA A 28 -3.78 4.99 0.25
C ALA A 28 -4.42 6.25 0.85
N TRP A 29 -4.87 6.15 2.09
CA TRP A 29 -5.36 7.26 2.88
C TRP A 29 -4.33 7.57 3.95
N VAL A 30 -3.87 8.80 3.97
CA VAL A 30 -2.76 9.24 4.81
C VAL A 30 -3.21 10.45 5.60
N SER A 31 -2.98 10.46 6.91
CA SER A 31 -3.26 11.62 7.78
C SER A 31 -1.99 12.03 8.50
N GLU A 32 -1.62 13.31 8.39
CA GLU A 32 -0.44 13.97 9.00
C GLU A 32 0.92 13.30 8.73
N ASN A 33 1.14 12.06 9.20
CA ASN A 33 2.30 11.23 8.91
C ASN A 33 2.04 9.71 9.07
N LYS A 34 0.78 9.30 8.94
CA LYS A 34 0.33 7.93 9.21
C LYS A 34 -0.51 7.41 8.06
N LEU A 35 -0.25 6.17 7.65
CA LEU A 35 -1.08 5.47 6.67
C LEU A 35 -2.34 4.99 7.38
N GLU A 36 -3.44 5.72 7.23
CA GLU A 36 -4.72 5.36 7.87
C GLU A 36 -5.36 4.14 7.20
N LYS A 37 -5.24 4.03 5.88
CA LYS A 37 -5.74 2.87 5.13
C LYS A 37 -4.94 2.67 3.85
N VAL A 38 -4.80 1.43 3.42
CA VAL A 38 -4.36 1.10 2.07
C VAL A 38 -5.30 0.06 1.49
N MET A 39 -5.55 0.15 0.18
CA MET A 39 -6.24 -0.85 -0.60
C MET A 39 -5.46 -1.14 -1.87
N PHE A 40 -5.24 -2.43 -2.13
CA PHE A 40 -4.72 -2.92 -3.39
C PHE A 40 -5.87 -3.56 -4.16
N SER A 41 -6.27 -2.94 -5.26
CA SER A 41 -7.34 -3.44 -6.13
C SER A 41 -6.83 -3.56 -7.54
N GLY A 42 -7.37 -4.47 -8.33
CA GLY A 42 -6.91 -4.64 -9.71
C GLY A 42 -7.29 -5.99 -10.25
N ASP A 43 -6.79 -6.26 -11.45
CA ASP A 43 -6.89 -7.59 -12.03
C ASP A 43 -5.71 -8.39 -11.47
N PHE A 44 -5.67 -8.75 -10.20
CA PHE A 44 -4.64 -9.65 -9.69
C PHE A 44 -5.28 -10.58 -8.69
N PHE A 45 -4.74 -11.79 -8.59
CA PHE A 45 -5.22 -12.73 -7.59
C PHE A 45 -4.21 -12.86 -6.48
N ALA A 46 -4.64 -12.77 -5.24
CA ALA A 46 -3.82 -13.04 -4.08
C ALA A 46 -4.25 -14.36 -3.44
N TYR A 47 -3.28 -15.23 -3.19
CA TYR A 47 -3.52 -16.51 -2.53
C TYR A 47 -2.48 -16.71 -1.40
N PRO A 48 -2.94 -16.93 -0.16
CA PRO A 48 -4.32 -16.85 0.32
C PRO A 48 -4.84 -15.40 0.37
N ALA A 49 -6.15 -15.21 0.24
CA ALA A 49 -6.77 -13.88 0.28
C ALA A 49 -6.56 -13.20 1.65
N GLU A 50 -6.63 -13.97 2.73
CA GLU A 50 -6.39 -13.50 4.11
C GLU A 50 -5.03 -12.82 4.27
N ALA A 51 -3.98 -13.34 3.62
CA ALA A 51 -2.63 -12.77 3.74
C ALA A 51 -2.50 -11.40 3.05
N LEU A 52 -3.26 -11.15 1.97
CA LEU A 52 -3.33 -9.82 1.37
C LEU A 52 -4.08 -8.85 2.29
N GLU A 53 -5.21 -9.29 2.83
CA GLU A 53 -6.05 -8.48 3.72
C GLU A 53 -5.28 -8.10 5.00
N GLU A 54 -4.54 -9.06 5.58
CA GLU A 54 -3.64 -8.79 6.71
C GLU A 54 -2.52 -7.81 6.34
N LEU A 55 -1.92 -7.92 5.15
CA LEU A 55 -0.90 -6.98 4.68
C LEU A 55 -1.48 -5.56 4.61
N GLU A 56 -2.67 -5.40 4.04
CA GLU A 56 -3.37 -4.12 3.98
C GLU A 56 -3.67 -3.57 5.37
N GLN A 57 -4.12 -4.42 6.29
CA GLN A 57 -4.37 -4.03 7.68
C GLN A 57 -3.10 -3.69 8.45
N ARG A 58 -1.96 -4.33 8.16
CA ARG A 58 -0.68 -4.01 8.79
C ARG A 58 -0.12 -2.69 8.30
N LEU A 59 -0.28 -2.42 7.01
CA LEU A 59 0.10 -1.15 6.41
C LEU A 59 -0.83 -0.03 6.94
N ALA A 60 -2.13 -0.28 7.03
CA ALA A 60 -3.06 0.58 7.74
C ALA A 60 -2.66 0.69 9.23
N GLY A 61 -2.63 1.90 9.77
CA GLY A 61 -2.14 2.16 11.11
C GLY A 61 -0.63 2.40 11.20
N SER A 62 0.16 2.02 10.19
CA SER A 62 1.62 2.18 10.24
C SER A 62 2.06 3.62 9.95
N PRO A 63 3.13 4.10 10.60
CA PRO A 63 3.74 5.37 10.23
C PRO A 63 4.28 5.32 8.79
N LEU A 64 4.31 6.47 8.11
CA LEU A 64 4.88 6.60 6.76
C LEU A 64 6.41 6.44 6.78
N ASN A 65 6.88 5.23 7.03
CA ASN A 65 8.30 4.91 7.10
C ASN A 65 8.64 3.81 6.09
N VAL A 66 9.66 4.06 5.28
CA VAL A 66 10.19 3.11 4.29
C VAL A 66 10.54 1.78 4.93
N GLU A 67 11.19 1.81 6.09
CA GLU A 67 11.66 0.60 6.77
C GLU A 67 10.50 -0.26 7.25
N GLU A 68 9.48 0.35 7.87
CA GLU A 68 8.29 -0.36 8.35
C GLU A 68 7.52 -1.00 7.19
N ILE A 69 7.26 -0.23 6.13
CA ILE A 69 6.56 -0.73 4.94
C ILE A 69 7.34 -1.90 4.35
N LYS A 70 8.65 -1.75 4.11
CA LYS A 70 9.49 -2.84 3.59
C LYS A 70 9.49 -4.06 4.51
N SER A 71 9.53 -3.86 5.82
CA SER A 71 9.50 -4.94 6.80
C SER A 71 8.20 -5.74 6.73
N VAL A 72 7.06 -5.05 6.59
CA VAL A 72 5.75 -5.66 6.35
C VAL A 72 5.80 -6.44 5.04
N PHE A 73 6.11 -5.83 3.89
CA PHE A 73 6.17 -6.55 2.61
C PHE A 73 7.09 -7.78 2.67
N LYS A 74 8.24 -7.68 3.35
CA LYS A 74 9.20 -8.79 3.52
C LYS A 74 8.65 -9.93 4.39
N GLN A 75 7.85 -9.62 5.42
CA GLN A 75 7.14 -10.64 6.22
C GLN A 75 6.12 -11.42 5.40
N TYR A 76 5.48 -10.77 4.42
CA TYR A 76 4.50 -11.40 3.53
C TYR A 76 5.12 -11.97 2.25
N LYS A 77 6.37 -11.61 1.93
CA LYS A 77 7.15 -12.13 0.80
C LYS A 77 7.40 -13.64 1.01
N GLY A 78 6.53 -14.45 0.42
CA GLY A 78 6.52 -15.91 0.55
C GLY A 78 5.31 -16.47 1.31
N LYS A 79 4.56 -15.64 2.05
CA LYS A 79 3.27 -16.02 2.65
C LYS A 79 2.09 -15.78 1.71
N VAL A 80 2.15 -14.71 0.92
CA VAL A 80 1.16 -14.39 -0.10
C VAL A 80 1.77 -14.53 -1.49
N SER A 81 1.07 -15.25 -2.36
CA SER A 81 1.38 -15.37 -3.77
C SER A 81 0.44 -14.48 -4.57
N LEU A 82 1.02 -13.54 -5.33
CA LEU A 82 0.27 -12.68 -6.23
C LEU A 82 0.37 -13.22 -7.66
N VAL A 83 -0.76 -13.52 -8.27
CA VAL A 83 -0.86 -13.99 -9.66
C VAL A 83 -1.26 -12.81 -10.54
N GLY A 84 -0.34 -12.41 -11.42
CA GLY A 84 -0.51 -11.27 -12.33
C GLY A 84 -0.03 -9.93 -11.78
N ALA A 85 0.38 -9.88 -10.51
CA ALA A 85 1.10 -8.76 -9.89
C ALA A 85 2.32 -9.30 -9.14
N SER A 86 3.20 -8.40 -8.69
CA SER A 86 4.37 -8.77 -7.89
C SER A 86 4.41 -7.91 -6.63
N LEU A 87 4.67 -8.53 -5.48
CA LEU A 87 4.79 -7.83 -4.20
C LEU A 87 5.83 -6.71 -4.26
N ASN A 88 6.93 -6.93 -4.96
CA ASN A 88 7.98 -5.91 -5.15
C ASN A 88 7.44 -4.66 -5.86
N VAL A 89 6.62 -4.85 -6.90
CA VAL A 89 6.04 -3.74 -7.66
C VAL A 89 5.04 -2.97 -6.80
N LEU A 90 4.23 -3.68 -6.01
CA LEU A 90 3.31 -3.06 -5.04
C LEU A 90 4.07 -2.24 -3.99
N GLU A 91 5.14 -2.80 -3.43
CA GLU A 91 6.00 -2.13 -2.45
C GLU A 91 6.58 -0.84 -3.03
N GLU A 92 7.25 -0.93 -4.18
CA GLU A 92 7.89 0.22 -4.83
C GLU A 92 6.87 1.31 -5.22
N GLU A 93 5.71 0.91 -5.75
CA GLU A 93 4.69 1.87 -6.16
C GLU A 93 3.94 2.48 -4.97
N LEU A 94 3.77 1.74 -3.87
CA LEU A 94 3.26 2.31 -2.62
C LEU A 94 4.24 3.34 -2.05
N LEU A 95 5.53 3.01 -1.95
CA LEU A 95 6.55 3.95 -1.47
C LEU A 95 6.58 5.23 -2.31
N ARG A 96 6.53 5.09 -3.65
CA ARG A 96 6.40 6.23 -4.56
C ARG A 96 5.11 7.03 -4.36
N LEU A 97 3.98 6.35 -4.13
CA LEU A 97 2.69 7.01 -3.89
C LEU A 97 2.74 7.86 -2.61
N LEU A 98 3.40 7.34 -1.58
CA LEU A 98 3.58 8.01 -0.30
C LEU A 98 4.69 9.09 -0.34
N GLY A 99 5.43 9.21 -1.45
CA GLY A 99 6.57 10.14 -1.57
C GLY A 99 7.80 9.70 -0.79
N LEU A 100 7.85 8.45 -0.34
CA LEU A 100 8.94 7.85 0.42
C LEU A 100 9.96 7.25 -0.56
N SER A 101 10.65 8.10 -1.33
CA SER A 101 11.76 7.66 -2.17
C SER A 101 13.06 7.77 -1.38
N ALA A 102 13.80 6.66 -1.26
CA ALA A 102 15.21 6.73 -0.91
C ALA A 102 15.94 7.32 -2.11
N GLU A 103 16.42 8.56 -1.97
CA GLU A 103 17.36 9.17 -2.90
C GLU A 103 18.70 8.43 -2.91
#